data_AF-A0A3C0S0W8-F1
#
_entry.id   AF-A0A3C0S0W8-F1
#
_cell.length_a   1.000
_cell.length_b   1.000
_cell.length_c   1.000
_cell.angle_alpha   90.00
_cell.angle_beta   90.00
_cell.angle_gamma   90.00
#
_symmetry.space_group_name_H-M   'P 1'
#
loop_
_entity.id
_entity.type
_entity.pdbx_description
1 polymer ?
#
loop_
_entity_poly.entity_id
_entity_poly.type
_entity_poly.pdbx_seq_one_letter_code
_entity_poly.pdbx_strand_id
1 'polypeptide(L)' 'FIVCNTDAQALELSPIPNKVQLGISLTEGMGAGADPDVGENSAIESIEDI' A
#
# COMPACT_ATOMS: atom_id res chain seq x y z
N PHE A 1 0.30 -0.05 16.30
CA PHE A 1 0.78 0.60 15.06
C PHE A 1 0.27 -0.20 13.87
N ILE A 2 -0.02 0.48 12.77
CA ILE A 2 -0.38 -0.11 11.48
C ILE A 2 0.64 0.44 10.47
N VAL A 3 1.09 -0.40 9.54
CA VAL A 3 1.90 0.02 8.40
C VAL A 3 1.08 -0.11 7.12
N CYS A 4 1.09 0.94 6.31
CA CYS A 4 0.43 0.96 5.02
C CYS A 4 1.46 1.21 3.93
N ASN A 5 1.42 0.46 2.84
CA ASN A 5 2.31 0.67 1.70
C ASN A 5 1.67 0.11 0.42
N THR A 6 2.08 0.60 -0.74
CA THR A 6 1.69 0.02 -2.04
C THR A 6 2.57 -1.15 -2.45
N ASP A 7 3.79 -1.22 -1.92
CA ASP A 7 4.74 -2.31 -2.17
C ASP A 7 4.50 -3.50 -1.22
N ALA A 8 4.14 -4.65 -1.79
CA ALA A 8 3.84 -5.87 -1.05
C ALA A 8 5.09 -6.49 -0.40
N GLN A 9 6.24 -6.43 -1.07
CA GLN A 9 7.50 -6.98 -0.55
C GLN A 9 7.99 -6.17 0.65
N ALA A 10 7.87 -4.84 0.58
CA ALA A 10 8.20 -3.95 1.70
C ALA A 10 7.29 -4.20 2.91
N LEU A 11 5.98 -4.47 2.69
CA LEU A 11 5.07 -4.85 3.77
C LEU A 11 5.46 -6.19 4.39
N GLU A 12 5.79 -7.20 3.59
CA GLU A 12 6.18 -8.52 4.09
C GLU A 12 7.40 -8.43 5.02
N LEU A 13 8.42 -7.65 4.62
CA LEU A 13 9.64 -7.41 5.40
C LEU A 13 9.43 -6.59 6.69
N SER A 14 8.31 -5.88 6.82
CA SER A 14 8.01 -5.08 8.01
C SER A 14 7.76 -5.97 9.24
N PRO A 15 8.36 -5.66 10.41
CA PRO A 15 8.11 -6.40 11.65
C PRO A 15 6.75 -6.08 12.29
N ILE A 16 6.00 -5.11 11.74
CA ILE A 16 4.70 -4.71 12.28
C ILE A 16 3.63 -5.74 11.86
N PRO A 17 2.87 -6.35 12.80
CA PRO A 17 1.90 -7.38 12.45
C PRO A 17 0.66 -6.83 11.74
N ASN A 18 0.23 -5.60 12.05
CA ASN A 18 -0.92 -4.98 11.41
C ASN A 18 -0.46 -4.26 10.13
N LYS A 19 -0.77 -4.86 8.98
CA LYS A 19 -0.31 -4.42 7.66
C LYS A 19 -1.53 -4.20 6.77
N VAL A 20 -1.55 -3.09 6.02
CA VAL A 20 -2.54 -2.82 4.98
C VAL A 20 -1.79 -2.56 3.68
N GLN A 21 -2.09 -3.34 2.65
CA GLN A 21 -1.59 -3.06 1.32
C GLN A 21 -2.54 -2.09 0.63
N LEU A 22 -2.00 -0.96 0.19
CA LEU A 22 -2.73 0.06 -0.55
C LEU A 22 -2.65 -0.22 -2.04
N GLY A 23 -3.66 0.14 -2.82
CA GLY A 23 -3.48 0.22 -4.26
C GLY A 23 -3.31 -1.13 -4.96
N ILE A 24 -3.89 -2.23 -4.46
CA ILE A 24 -3.72 -3.57 -5.04
C ILE A 24 -4.11 -3.56 -6.53
N SER A 25 -5.19 -2.86 -6.87
CA SER A 25 -5.69 -2.84 -8.25
C SER A 25 -4.84 -1.95 -9.17
N LEU A 26 -4.21 -0.92 -8.60
CA LEU A 26 -3.43 0.08 -9.34
C LEU A 26 -1.95 -0.29 -9.49
N THR A 27 -1.39 -0.99 -8.50
CA THR A 27 0.06 -1.20 -8.39
C THR A 27 0.46 -2.66 -8.49
N GLU A 28 -0.49 -3.59 -8.37
CA GLU A 28 -0.24 -5.04 -8.33
C GLU A 28 0.82 -5.44 -7.26
N GLY A 29 1.02 -4.58 -6.24
CA GLY A 29 2.04 -4.78 -5.21
C GLY A 29 3.46 -4.37 -5.60
N MET A 30 3.67 -3.71 -6.73
CA MET A 30 4.97 -3.23 -7.22
C MET A 30 5.34 -1.82 -6.73
N GLY A 31 4.44 -1.17 -5.97
CA GLY A 31 4.62 0.18 -5.49
C GLY A 31 4.18 1.27 -6.47
N ALA A 32 4.09 2.51 -5.98
CA ALA A 32 3.58 3.66 -6.75
C ALA A 32 4.58 4.26 -7.75
N GLY A 33 5.81 3.73 -7.85
CA GLY A 33 6.79 4.20 -8.84
C GLY A 33 7.26 5.65 -8.66
N ALA A 34 7.25 6.17 -7.44
CA ALA A 34 7.49 7.59 -7.10
C ALA A 34 6.47 8.58 -7.71
N ASP A 35 5.35 8.08 -8.23
CA ASP A 35 4.23 8.89 -8.69
C ASP A 35 3.28 9.19 -7.51
N PRO A 36 3.13 10.45 -7.08
CA PRO A 36 2.26 10.80 -5.96
C PRO A 36 0.77 10.58 -6.28
N ASP A 37 0.36 10.72 -7.53
CA ASP A 37 -1.05 10.56 -7.93
C ASP A 37 -1.45 9.08 -7.82
N VAL A 38 -0.55 8.16 -8.17
CA VAL A 38 -0.76 6.72 -7.95
C VAL A 38 -0.87 6.42 -6.45
N GLY A 39 -0.03 7.06 -5.62
CA GLY A 39 -0.08 6.91 -4.16
C GLY A 39 -1.40 7.39 -3.56
N GLU A 40 -1.90 8.55 -3.98
CA GLU A 40 -3.18 9.10 -3.53
C GLU A 40 -4.35 8.19 -3.91
N ASN A 41 -4.44 7.79 -5.19
CA ASN A 41 -5.50 6.90 -5.65
C ASN A 41 -5.45 5.53 -4.98
N SER A 42 -4.24 5.02 -4.69
CA SER A 42 -4.05 3.77 -3.94
C SER A 42 -4.59 3.85 -2.52
N ALA A 43 -4.49 5.01 -1.87
CA ALA A 43 -5.05 5.20 -0.54
C ALA A 43 -6.58 5.36 -0.58
N ILE A 44 -7.11 6.02 -1.61
CA ILE A 44 -8.56 6.21 -1.80
C ILE A 44 -9.25 4.86 -2.05
N GLU A 45 -8.69 3.99 -2.90
CA GLU A 45 -9.31 2.69 -3.18
C GLU A 45 -9.32 1.75 -1.97
N SER A 46 -8.34 1.88 -1.08
CA SER A 46 -8.17 1.02 0.10
C SER A 46 -8.78 1.60 1.37
N ILE A 47 -9.68 2.60 1.26
CA ILE A 47 -10.26 3.26 2.43
C ILE A 47 -11.12 2.33 3.30
N GLU A 48 -11.66 1.27 2.71
CA GLU A 48 -12.46 0.25 3.40
C GLU A 48 -11.60 -0.77 4.18
N ASP A 49 -10.30 -0.85 3.86
CA ASP A 49 -9.36 -1.80 4.47
C ASP A 49 -8.63 -1.24 5.71
N ILE A 50 -8.85 0.03 6.04
CA ILE A 50 -8.23 0.77 7.17
C ILE A 50 -9.20 0.87 8.35
#